data_AF-A0A1G8MRF7-F1
#
_entry.id   AF-A0A1G8MRF7-F1
#
_cell.length_a   1.000
_cell.length_b   1.000
_cell.length_c   1.000
_cell.angle_alpha   90.00
_cell.angle_beta   90.00
_cell.angle_gamma   90.00
#
_symmetry.space_group_name_H-M   'P 1'
#
loop_
_entity.id
_entity.type
_entity.pdbx_description
1 polymer ?
#
loop_
_entity_poly.entity_id
_entity_poly.type
_entity_poly.pdbx_seq_one_letter_code
_entity_poly.pdbx_strand_id
1 'polypeptide(L)'
;MATIDLEATKSQAREILNSRIDVVSELVIARQRVNELREQLAEAEREDKKAYVRATKEGWSEDELKKLGLDNSAPAKRRSRRSSQSAPTSSENSQASSNESN
;
A
#
# COMPACT_ATOMS: atom_id res chain seq x y z
N MET A 1 48.50 -12.70 -14.24
CA MET A 1 47.81 -11.90 -13.20
C MET A 1 47.05 -10.81 -13.92
N ALA A 2 45.72 -10.75 -13.80
CA ALA A 2 44.97 -9.67 -14.41
C ALA A 2 45.35 -8.36 -13.71
N THR A 3 45.92 -7.42 -14.46
CA THR A 3 46.20 -6.07 -13.97
C THR A 3 44.88 -5.38 -13.75
N ILE A 4 44.55 -5.07 -12.49
CA ILE A 4 43.36 -4.30 -12.15
C ILE A 4 43.52 -2.90 -12.75
N ASP A 5 42.61 -2.54 -13.65
CA ASP A 5 42.55 -1.19 -14.22
C ASP A 5 41.82 -0.26 -13.24
N LEU A 6 42.56 0.73 -12.73
CA LEU A 6 42.09 1.68 -11.74
C LEU A 6 40.96 2.57 -12.28
N GLU A 7 41.06 3.01 -13.54
CA GLU A 7 40.07 3.94 -14.11
C GLU A 7 38.76 3.21 -14.42
N ALA A 8 38.83 1.98 -14.94
CA ALA A 8 37.65 1.12 -15.09
C ALA A 8 36.96 0.86 -13.75
N THR A 9 37.72 0.54 -12.70
CA THR A 9 37.18 0.28 -11.36
C THR A 9 36.50 1.52 -10.78
N LYS A 10 37.08 2.72 -10.96
CA LYS A 10 36.48 4.00 -10.54
C LYS A 10 35.18 4.30 -11.29
N SER A 11 35.13 4.05 -12.61
CA SER A 11 33.89 4.23 -13.39
C SER A 11 32.78 3.34 -12.86
N GLN A 12 33.08 2.05 -12.68
CA GLN A 12 32.12 1.09 -12.16
C GLN A 12 31.62 1.45 -10.75
N ALA A 13 32.49 1.94 -9.87
CA ALA A 13 32.10 2.40 -8.54
C ALA A 13 31.14 3.60 -8.62
N ARG A 14 31.35 4.54 -9.55
CA ARG A 14 30.45 5.68 -9.77
C ARG A 14 29.11 5.23 -10.35
N GLU A 15 29.10 4.30 -11.28
CA GLU A 15 27.86 3.75 -11.85
C GLU A 15 26.99 3.07 -10.78
N ILE A 16 27.59 2.28 -9.90
CA ILE A 16 26.86 1.68 -8.76
C ILE A 16 26.29 2.75 -7.84
N LEU A 17 27.04 3.81 -7.55
CA LEU A 17 26.56 4.91 -6.72
C LEU A 17 25.40 5.65 -7.39
N ASN A 18 25.49 5.95 -8.68
CA ASN A 18 24.43 6.59 -9.45
C ASN A 18 23.15 5.74 -9.44
N SER A 19 23.26 4.44 -9.71
CA SER A 19 22.11 3.53 -9.65
C SER A 19 21.44 3.53 -8.27
N ARG A 20 22.21 3.59 -7.18
CA ARG A 20 21.65 3.70 -5.83
C ARG A 20 20.97 5.05 -5.59
N ILE A 21 21.54 6.14 -6.10
CA ILE A 21 20.95 7.48 -6.02
C ILE A 21 19.61 7.51 -6.75
N ASP A 22 19.51 6.87 -7.91
CA ASP A 22 18.27 6.80 -8.70
C ASP A 22 17.15 6.13 -7.89
N VAL A 23 17.42 4.98 -7.27
CA VAL A 23 16.44 4.26 -6.43
C VAL A 23 15.97 5.11 -5.24
N VAL A 24 16.88 5.83 -4.59
CA VAL A 24 16.50 6.73 -3.48
C VAL A 24 15.68 7.92 -3.99
N SER A 25 16.04 8.46 -5.14
CA SER A 25 15.33 9.58 -5.76
C SER A 25 13.89 9.18 -6.14
N GLU A 26 13.72 8.01 -6.76
CA GLU A 26 12.40 7.45 -7.05
C GLU A 26 11.56 7.25 -5.79
N LEU A 27 12.16 6.74 -4.71
CA LEU A 27 11.46 6.56 -3.45
C LEU A 27 11.00 7.90 -2.85
N VAL A 28 11.83 8.94 -2.92
CA VAL A 28 11.48 10.28 -2.44
C VAL A 28 10.32 10.85 -3.25
N ILE A 29 10.37 10.75 -4.58
CA ILE A 29 9.29 11.19 -5.48
C ILE A 29 7.99 10.44 -5.15
N ALA A 30 8.06 9.12 -5.00
CA ALA A 30 6.88 8.31 -4.65
C ALA A 30 6.29 8.74 -3.30
N ARG A 31 7.12 9.01 -2.28
CA ARG A 31 6.67 9.49 -0.97
C ARG A 31 6.02 10.86 -1.05
N GLN A 32 6.60 11.78 -1.82
CA GLN A 32 6.01 13.09 -2.06
C GLN A 32 4.62 12.94 -2.70
N ARG A 33 4.51 12.09 -3.72
CA ARG A 33 3.23 11.83 -4.39
C ARG A 33 2.17 11.26 -3.46
N VAL A 34 2.54 10.35 -2.56
CA VAL A 34 1.63 9.82 -1.54
C VAL A 34 1.11 10.93 -0.62
N ASN A 35 1.97 11.86 -0.21
CA ASN A 35 1.57 12.97 0.65
C ASN A 35 0.63 13.94 -0.08
N GLU A 36 0.94 14.30 -1.33
CA GLU A 36 0.06 15.13 -2.17
C GLU A 36 -1.33 14.51 -2.33
N LEU A 37 -1.40 13.21 -2.62
CA LEU A 37 -2.68 12.51 -2.79
C LEU A 37 -3.46 12.43 -1.48
N ARG A 38 -2.79 12.31 -0.33
CA ARG A 38 -3.45 12.35 0.98
C ARG A 38 -4.04 13.73 1.28
N GLU A 39 -3.34 14.79 0.91
CA GLU A 39 -3.85 16.15 1.04
C GLU A 39 -5.07 16.39 0.14
N GLN A 40 -4.98 15.96 -1.13
CA GLN A 40 -6.11 16.01 -2.06
C GLN A 40 -7.31 15.20 -1.56
N LEU A 41 -7.06 14.01 -0.98
CA LEU A 41 -8.11 13.20 -0.37
C LEU A 41 -8.75 13.92 0.81
N ALA A 42 -7.94 14.52 1.69
CA ALA A 42 -8.46 15.26 2.84
C ALA A 42 -9.30 16.47 2.43
N GLU A 43 -8.93 17.18 1.37
CA GLU A 43 -9.74 18.29 0.86
C GLU A 43 -11.03 17.79 0.20
N ALA A 44 -10.96 16.74 -0.63
CA ALA A 44 -12.13 16.11 -1.22
C ALA A 44 -13.12 15.63 -0.14
N GLU A 45 -12.63 15.02 0.95
CA GLU A 45 -13.47 14.61 2.08
C GLU A 45 -14.12 15.81 2.80
N ARG A 46 -13.47 16.97 2.85
CA ARG A 46 -14.08 18.18 3.42
C ARG A 46 -15.17 18.72 2.51
N GLU A 47 -14.92 18.74 1.20
CA GLU A 47 -15.90 19.18 0.21
C GLU A 47 -17.13 18.28 0.19
N ASP A 48 -16.94 16.97 0.24
CA ASP A 48 -18.00 15.97 0.35
C ASP A 48 -18.89 16.22 1.58
N LYS A 49 -18.28 16.38 2.76
CA LYS A 49 -19.01 16.73 4.00
C LYS A 49 -19.77 18.04 3.88
N LYS A 50 -19.16 19.06 3.27
CA LYS A 50 -19.83 20.36 3.04
C LYS A 50 -21.04 20.18 2.11
N ALA A 51 -20.92 19.37 1.05
CA ALA A 51 -22.01 19.07 0.13
C ALA A 51 -23.15 18.30 0.80
N TYR A 52 -22.83 17.29 1.63
CA TYR A 52 -23.82 16.56 2.42
C TYR A 52 -24.59 17.49 3.36
N VAL A 53 -23.88 18.35 4.12
CA VAL A 53 -24.51 19.34 5.01
C VAL A 53 -25.35 20.36 4.23
N ARG A 54 -24.92 20.72 3.02
CA ARG A 54 -25.74 21.58 2.16
C ARG A 54 -27.01 20.87 1.73
N ALA A 55 -26.93 19.61 1.28
CA ALA A 55 -28.10 18.84 0.88
C ALA A 55 -29.13 18.74 2.02
N THR A 56 -28.68 18.46 3.25
CA THR A 56 -29.59 18.41 4.40
C THR A 56 -30.21 19.76 4.74
N LYS A 57 -29.48 20.87 4.53
CA LYS A 57 -30.02 22.24 4.66
C LYS A 57 -31.05 22.59 3.57
N GLU A 58 -30.86 22.08 2.36
CA GLU A 58 -31.79 22.25 1.23
C GLU A 58 -33.05 21.36 1.36
N GLY A 59 -33.19 20.65 2.49
CA GLY A 59 -34.38 19.87 2.82
C GLY A 59 -34.32 18.40 2.43
N TRP A 60 -33.18 17.90 1.95
CA TRP A 60 -33.01 16.47 1.72
C TRP A 60 -32.90 15.73 3.05
N SER A 61 -33.74 14.72 3.24
CA SER A 61 -33.63 13.84 4.41
C SER A 61 -32.48 12.84 4.24
N GLU A 62 -31.93 12.37 5.36
CA GLU A 62 -30.84 11.39 5.36
C GLU A 62 -31.26 10.06 4.68
N ASP A 63 -32.53 9.68 4.80
CA ASP A 63 -33.09 8.49 4.16
C ASP A 63 -33.18 8.63 2.64
N GLU A 64 -33.43 9.84 2.13
CA GLU A 64 -33.41 10.12 0.68
C GLU A 64 -31.99 10.10 0.14
N LEU A 65 -31.05 10.74 0.82
CA LEU A 65 -29.63 10.68 0.47
C LEU A 65 -29.11 9.25 0.48
N LYS A 66 -29.51 8.45 1.48
CA LYS A 66 -29.16 7.04 1.58
C LYS A 66 -29.80 6.19 0.47
N LYS A 67 -31.05 6.45 0.08
CA LYS A 67 -31.68 5.80 -1.08
C LYS A 67 -30.97 6.13 -2.40
N LEU A 68 -30.35 7.31 -2.48
CA LEU A 68 -29.53 7.74 -3.61
C LEU A 68 -28.08 7.22 -3.54
N GLY A 69 -27.70 6.52 -2.47
CA GLY A 69 -26.34 6.03 -2.27
C GLY A 69 -25.32 7.11 -1.88
N LEU A 70 -25.81 8.23 -1.35
CA LEU A 70 -25.01 9.33 -0.79
C LEU A 70 -25.00 9.22 0.73
N ASP A 71 -24.58 8.07 1.25
CA ASP A 71 -24.46 7.86 2.68
C ASP A 71 -23.26 8.61 3.24
N ASN A 72 -23.41 9.14 4.46
CA ASN A 72 -22.40 9.92 5.20
C ASN A 72 -21.16 9.08 5.60
N SER A 73 -21.01 7.87 5.04
CA SER A 73 -19.91 6.97 5.34
C SER A 73 -18.74 7.27 4.40
N ALA A 74 -17.79 8.05 4.93
CA ALA A 74 -16.41 8.16 4.44
C ALA A 74 -15.94 6.82 3.83
N PRO A 75 -15.19 6.87 2.71
CA PRO A 75 -15.11 5.85 1.68
C PRO A 75 -15.22 4.46 2.28
N ALA A 76 -16.39 3.86 2.08
CA ALA A 76 -16.77 2.55 2.58
C ALA A 76 -15.56 1.62 2.55
N LYS A 77 -15.02 1.35 3.75
CA LYS A 77 -13.98 0.38 3.98
C LYS A 77 -14.47 -0.91 3.34
N ARG A 78 -14.04 -1.16 2.09
CA ARG A 78 -14.50 -2.28 1.27
C ARG A 78 -14.39 -3.51 2.15
N ARG A 79 -15.52 -3.98 2.67
CA ARG A 79 -15.62 -5.24 3.39
C ARG A 79 -15.36 -6.30 2.33
N SER A 80 -14.08 -6.55 2.10
CA SER A 80 -13.62 -7.74 1.40
C SER A 80 -14.10 -8.89 2.26
N ARG A 81 -15.25 -9.47 1.89
CA ARG A 81 -15.64 -10.80 2.32
C ARG A 81 -14.63 -11.75 1.70
N ARG A 82 -13.43 -11.82 2.28
CA ARG A 82 -12.52 -12.92 2.05
C ARG A 82 -13.14 -14.10 2.78
N SER A 83 -13.94 -14.84 2.02
CA SER A 83 -14.51 -16.11 2.46
C SER A 83 -13.37 -16.96 3.02
N SER A 84 -13.52 -17.34 4.27
CA SER A 84 -12.71 -18.31 4.97
C SER A 84 -12.82 -19.64 4.23
N GLN A 85 -11.84 -19.96 3.41
CA GLN A 85 -11.64 -21.33 2.98
C GLN A 85 -10.57 -21.93 3.89
N SER A 86 -11.08 -22.49 4.98
CA SER A 86 -10.36 -23.34 5.92
C SER A 86 -9.69 -24.47 5.14
N ALA A 87 -8.36 -24.51 5.13
CA ALA A 87 -7.63 -25.72 4.77
C ALA A 87 -7.53 -26.59 6.04
N PRO A 88 -7.97 -27.86 6.00
CA PRO A 88 -7.90 -28.74 7.14
C PRO A 88 -6.44 -29.15 7.40
N THR A 89 -6.11 -29.19 8.68
CA THR A 89 -4.88 -29.76 9.22
C THR A 89 -4.89 -31.27 8.98
N SER A 90 -3.93 -31.77 8.22
CA SER A 90 -3.59 -33.19 8.19
C SER A 90 -2.22 -33.35 8.86
N SER A 91 -2.28 -33.49 10.19
CA SER A 91 -1.25 -34.16 10.96
C SER A 91 -1.33 -35.65 10.64
N GLU A 92 -0.35 -36.20 9.94
CA GLU A 92 0.14 -37.59 10.08
C GLU A 92 1.29 -37.79 9.08
N ASN A 93 2.54 -37.91 9.55
CA ASN A 93 3.31 -39.14 9.34
C ASN A 93 4.63 -39.07 10.11
N SER A 94 4.62 -39.72 11.27
CA SER A 94 5.80 -40.17 11.99
C SER A 94 6.58 -41.15 11.11
N GLN A 95 7.81 -40.84 10.71
CA GLN A 95 8.87 -41.82 10.41
C GLN A 95 10.16 -41.12 9.96
N ALA A 96 11.12 -40.99 10.86
CA ALA A 96 12.55 -41.10 10.55
C ALA A 96 13.29 -41.37 11.86
N SER A 97 13.46 -42.65 12.12
CA SER A 97 14.27 -43.22 13.20
C SER A 97 15.71 -42.71 13.17
N SER A 98 16.24 -42.48 14.36
CA SER A 98 17.54 -42.96 14.84
C SER A 98 18.77 -42.74 13.96
N ASN A 99 19.56 -41.73 14.29
CA ASN A 99 20.99 -41.88 14.62
C ASN A 99 21.61 -40.50 14.85
N GLU A 100 22.04 -40.19 16.07
CA GLU A 100 23.44 -39.82 16.32
C GLU A 100 23.69 -39.75 17.83
N SER A 101 24.57 -40.63 18.32
CA SER A 101 25.22 -40.54 19.61
C SER A 101 26.63 -41.09 19.41
N ASN A 102 27.63 -40.21 19.39
CA ASN A 102 28.83 -40.22 20.24
C ASN A 102 29.83 -39.17 19.75
#